data_AF-A0A7C2WBG4-F1
#
_entry.id   AF-A0A7C2WBG4-F1
#
_cell.length_a   1.000
_cell.length_b   1.000
_cell.length_c   1.000
_cell.angle_alpha   90.00
_cell.angle_beta   90.00
_cell.angle_gamma   90.00
#
_symmetry.space_group_name_H-M   'P 1'
#
loop_
_entity.id
_entity.type
_entity.pdbx_description
1 polymer ?
#
loop_
_entity_poly.entity_id
_entity_poly.type
_entity_poly.pdbx_seq_one_letter_code
_entity_poly.pdbx_strand_id
1 'polypeptide(L)'
;MRNASKNTTPSPGRCATLRGRAIPFWSKGRAACAWSASSSVCARFMENQHDAAALFHSLRKPCGAPPKGQPMLYYLALTLKPYIGAINVFTYHTVRAGGAAITGFLFCLLFGPAIIRALREFKVGQIIKEDHVADLHALHKGKAGTPTMGGAMILLSTALSLLLWGRLNNRLLWLAVMVLLLLGAVGFIDDYIKLKRKHNDGLSARAKFAGQILTGLLLGLYLIGNPITVSATYLYPRDVTDWQALSKAFLTAIQSDDPSPARAIWLHMPLDARQKTVEAARHAADSPVARRELLQGLNSVLSQRRLYDPHLWPDEMLTPEAQALAARNPQTLSDLEVTRLDRLLIETALPEAIAPSVPNLHTKVGIPGFKDTYIPLGPFYVLFVILIIVAVSNAVNLTDGLDGLAAGTSVISILTYAGIAYVVSRADWSQYLFVTYVPEASELFVFGAVLLGAGLGFLWFNAHPAEIFMGDTGSLSLGGAIAAMAILTKQELLLPLVAGLFALEAASVVIQVASYKLTGKRVFRMAPLHHHFELMGWSETKVTMRFWIIALLLALMSFSALKLR
;
A
#
# COMPACT_ATOMS: atom_id res chain seq x y z
N MET A 1 -45.46 38.50 -22.23
CA MET A 1 -46.43 38.53 -23.35
C MET A 1 -45.80 37.86 -24.57
N ARG A 2 -46.42 36.75 -25.02
CA ARG A 2 -46.46 36.09 -26.37
C ARG A 2 -45.12 35.76 -27.07
N ASN A 3 -44.65 34.51 -27.07
CA ASN A 3 -45.02 33.34 -27.93
C ASN A 3 -44.79 33.53 -29.44
N ALA A 4 -43.93 32.70 -30.06
CA ALA A 4 -44.37 31.57 -30.89
C ALA A 4 -43.19 30.68 -31.38
N SER A 5 -43.45 29.38 -31.33
CA SER A 5 -42.64 28.23 -31.74
C SER A 5 -42.49 28.06 -33.25
N LYS A 6 -41.48 27.30 -33.70
CA LYS A 6 -41.62 26.26 -34.74
C LYS A 6 -40.48 25.24 -34.69
N ASN A 7 -40.84 24.00 -34.36
CA ASN A 7 -40.04 22.78 -34.53
C ASN A 7 -39.90 22.44 -36.03
N THR A 8 -38.74 21.96 -36.46
CA THR A 8 -38.62 20.95 -37.53
C THR A 8 -37.36 20.09 -37.32
N THR A 9 -37.53 18.78 -37.48
CA THR A 9 -36.58 17.67 -37.36
C THR A 9 -35.58 17.59 -38.54
N PRO A 10 -34.39 16.98 -38.39
CA PRO A 10 -33.59 16.57 -39.54
C PRO A 10 -33.60 15.05 -39.78
N SER A 11 -33.82 14.68 -41.04
CA SER A 11 -33.68 13.34 -41.63
C SER A 11 -32.20 12.94 -41.84
N PRO A 12 -31.86 11.63 -41.89
CA PRO A 12 -30.49 11.15 -41.97
C PRO A 12 -30.03 10.93 -43.42
N GLY A 13 -28.75 11.23 -43.71
CA GLY A 13 -28.09 10.70 -44.90
C GLY A 13 -26.93 11.54 -45.43
N ARG A 14 -25.70 11.04 -45.28
CA ARG A 14 -24.86 10.57 -46.42
C ARG A 14 -23.44 10.21 -45.96
N CYS A 15 -23.05 8.98 -46.31
CA CYS A 15 -21.67 8.52 -46.40
C CYS A 15 -20.88 9.35 -47.43
N ALA A 16 -19.65 9.71 -47.09
CA ALA A 16 -18.67 10.24 -48.03
C ALA A 16 -17.45 9.31 -48.06
N THR A 17 -17.30 8.59 -49.17
CA THR A 17 -16.09 7.92 -49.62
C THR A 17 -15.17 8.91 -50.34
N LEU A 18 -13.85 8.89 -50.08
CA LEU A 18 -12.83 9.34 -51.06
C LEU A 18 -11.47 8.64 -50.85
N ARG A 19 -11.21 7.71 -51.77
CA ARG A 19 -9.96 7.24 -52.43
C ARG A 19 -8.58 7.57 -51.82
N GLY A 20 -7.76 6.51 -51.66
CA GLY A 20 -6.63 6.27 -52.57
C GLY A 20 -5.22 6.19 -51.97
N ARG A 21 -4.62 4.99 -51.96
CA ARG A 21 -3.34 4.65 -52.65
C ARG A 21 -2.97 3.18 -52.38
N ALA A 22 -2.44 2.53 -53.41
CA ALA A 22 -2.18 1.10 -53.48
C ALA A 22 -0.67 0.81 -53.63
N ILE A 23 -0.22 -0.28 -52.98
CA ILE A 23 0.82 -1.29 -53.40
C ILE A 23 2.31 -0.85 -53.25
N PRO A 24 3.34 -1.74 -53.03
CA PRO A 24 3.37 -3.24 -53.13
C PRO A 24 4.11 -4.07 -52.03
N PHE A 25 4.05 -5.41 -52.23
CA PHE A 25 5.09 -6.45 -51.98
C PHE A 25 5.14 -7.06 -50.55
N TRP A 26 5.06 -8.37 -50.28
CA TRP A 26 5.49 -9.59 -50.98
C TRP A 26 4.45 -10.74 -50.89
N SER A 27 4.29 -11.47 -52.00
CA SER A 27 3.68 -12.79 -52.10
C SER A 27 4.77 -13.82 -52.41
N LYS A 28 4.74 -15.00 -51.75
CA LYS A 28 5.16 -16.34 -52.22
C LYS A 28 5.26 -17.26 -50.98
N GLY A 29 4.78 -18.50 -50.93
CA GLY A 29 4.29 -19.37 -52.00
C GLY A 29 3.26 -20.37 -51.51
N ARG A 30 2.42 -20.80 -52.45
CA ARG A 30 1.58 -22.00 -52.38
C ARG A 30 2.42 -23.18 -52.84
N ALA A 31 2.28 -24.32 -52.17
CA ALA A 31 2.49 -25.64 -52.76
C ALA A 31 1.13 -26.36 -52.75
N ALA A 32 0.79 -26.92 -53.92
CA ALA A 32 -0.48 -27.55 -54.23
C ALA A 32 -0.53 -29.01 -53.80
N CYS A 33 -1.73 -29.55 -53.57
CA CYS A 33 -2.12 -30.87 -54.06
C CYS A 33 -3.64 -30.97 -54.15
N ALA A 34 -4.10 -31.40 -55.32
CA ALA A 34 -5.47 -31.73 -55.67
C ALA A 34 -5.92 -33.02 -54.96
N TRP A 35 -7.23 -33.22 -54.79
CA TRP A 35 -7.94 -34.49 -55.02
C TRP A 35 -9.45 -34.22 -55.06
N SER A 36 -10.11 -34.84 -56.03
CA SER A 36 -11.53 -34.73 -56.35
C SER A 36 -12.39 -35.73 -55.57
N ALA A 37 -13.66 -35.35 -55.36
CA ALA A 37 -14.84 -36.19 -55.08
C ALA A 37 -15.15 -36.56 -53.61
N SER A 38 -16.04 -35.79 -52.99
CA SER A 38 -17.30 -36.27 -52.38
C SER A 38 -18.10 -35.06 -51.85
N SER A 39 -19.21 -34.76 -52.51
CA SER A 39 -19.99 -33.52 -52.40
C SER A 39 -21.05 -33.51 -51.28
N SER A 40 -20.76 -34.09 -50.12
CA SER A 40 -21.63 -33.97 -48.93
C SER A 40 -20.91 -33.55 -47.64
N VAL A 41 -19.57 -33.45 -47.67
CA VAL A 41 -18.76 -33.00 -46.52
C VAL A 41 -18.38 -31.52 -46.63
N CYS A 42 -18.18 -30.98 -47.85
CA CYS A 42 -17.89 -29.56 -48.06
C CYS A 42 -19.06 -28.62 -47.73
N ALA A 43 -20.32 -29.09 -47.85
CA ALA A 43 -21.49 -28.27 -47.51
C ALA A 43 -21.61 -28.05 -45.98
N ARG A 44 -21.29 -29.06 -45.16
CA ARG A 44 -21.24 -28.92 -43.68
C ARG A 44 -20.03 -28.14 -43.16
N PHE A 45 -19.00 -27.93 -43.98
CA PHE A 45 -17.80 -27.19 -43.60
C PHE A 45 -17.91 -25.68 -43.90
N MET A 46 -18.78 -25.29 -44.84
CA MET A 46 -19.02 -23.87 -45.19
C MET A 46 -20.07 -23.20 -44.30
N GLU A 47 -20.95 -23.95 -43.65
CA GLU A 47 -21.94 -23.42 -42.70
C GLU A 47 -21.32 -23.07 -41.33
N ASN A 48 -20.13 -23.59 -41.01
CA ASN A 48 -19.39 -23.34 -39.77
C ASN A 48 -18.30 -22.26 -39.86
N GLN A 49 -18.10 -21.62 -41.03
CA GLN A 49 -17.09 -20.56 -41.16
C GLN A 49 -17.59 -19.17 -40.73
N HIS A 50 -18.91 -18.95 -40.67
CA HIS A 50 -19.46 -17.70 -40.14
C HIS A 50 -19.45 -17.66 -38.60
N ASP A 51 -19.54 -18.81 -37.92
CA ASP A 51 -19.49 -18.88 -36.45
C ASP A 51 -18.07 -18.93 -35.88
N ALA A 52 -17.08 -19.42 -36.63
CA ALA A 52 -15.68 -19.39 -36.20
C ALA A 52 -15.08 -17.97 -36.18
N ALA A 53 -15.51 -17.08 -37.09
CA ALA A 53 -15.06 -15.68 -37.13
C ALA A 53 -15.68 -14.84 -35.99
N ALA A 54 -16.92 -15.14 -35.57
CA ALA A 54 -17.55 -14.53 -34.41
C ALA A 54 -16.95 -15.02 -33.08
N LEU A 55 -16.59 -16.31 -32.99
CA LEU A 55 -15.90 -16.87 -31.81
C LEU A 55 -14.48 -16.31 -31.66
N PHE A 56 -13.75 -16.11 -32.76
CA PHE A 56 -12.40 -15.52 -32.73
C PHE A 56 -12.39 -14.01 -32.47
N HIS A 57 -13.46 -13.28 -32.78
CA HIS A 57 -13.57 -11.85 -32.47
C HIS A 57 -14.05 -11.59 -31.02
N SER A 58 -14.76 -12.54 -30.40
CA SER A 58 -15.17 -12.51 -28.98
C SER A 58 -14.03 -12.86 -28.00
N LEU A 59 -13.00 -13.58 -28.44
CA LEU A 59 -11.86 -13.98 -27.61
C LEU A 59 -10.68 -12.98 -27.59
N ARG A 60 -10.82 -11.80 -28.21
CA ARG A 60 -9.83 -10.71 -28.14
C ARG A 60 -10.30 -9.60 -27.21
N LYS A 61 -10.18 -9.86 -25.91
CA LYS A 61 -9.65 -8.96 -24.88
C LYS A 61 -9.64 -9.72 -23.56
N PRO A 62 -8.50 -10.29 -23.12
CA PRO A 62 -8.33 -10.49 -21.69
C PRO A 62 -8.44 -9.11 -21.04
N CYS A 63 -9.46 -8.92 -20.20
CA CYS A 63 -9.50 -7.81 -19.26
C CYS A 63 -8.16 -7.81 -18.50
N GLY A 64 -7.37 -6.75 -18.66
CA GLY A 64 -6.07 -6.60 -17.99
C GLY A 64 -4.83 -6.88 -18.82
N ALA A 65 -4.82 -6.62 -20.14
CA ALA A 65 -3.55 -6.53 -20.87
C ALA A 65 -2.66 -5.42 -20.24
N PRO A 66 -1.42 -5.74 -19.81
CA PRO A 66 -0.53 -4.73 -19.25
C PRO A 66 -0.21 -3.65 -20.29
N PRO A 67 0.00 -2.39 -19.87
CA PRO A 67 0.45 -1.35 -20.79
C PRO A 67 1.75 -1.80 -21.48
N LYS A 68 1.80 -1.62 -22.80
CA LYS A 68 2.95 -1.99 -23.63
C LYS A 68 4.19 -1.23 -23.15
N GLY A 69 5.20 -1.94 -22.66
CA GLY A 69 6.57 -1.39 -22.52
C GLY A 69 7.33 -1.61 -21.22
N GLN A 70 7.01 -2.59 -20.36
CA GLN A 70 7.83 -2.83 -19.16
C GLN A 70 8.18 -4.32 -18.97
N PRO A 71 9.47 -4.72 -19.07
CA PRO A 71 9.91 -6.02 -18.62
C PRO A 71 9.99 -6.00 -17.09
N MET A 72 9.13 -6.78 -16.42
CA MET A 72 9.25 -7.07 -14.99
C MET A 72 9.12 -8.55 -14.75
N LEU A 73 9.76 -9.10 -13.72
CA LEU A 73 9.69 -10.53 -13.43
C LEU A 73 8.24 -10.99 -13.21
N TYR A 74 7.40 -10.18 -12.56
CA TYR A 74 5.97 -10.45 -12.39
C TYR A 74 5.19 -10.45 -13.72
N TYR A 75 5.36 -9.44 -14.57
CA TYR A 75 4.64 -9.35 -15.86
C TYR A 75 5.16 -10.35 -16.89
N LEU A 76 6.46 -10.60 -16.88
CA LEU A 76 7.11 -11.68 -17.61
C LEU A 76 6.57 -13.03 -17.13
N ALA A 77 6.42 -13.20 -15.82
CA ALA A 77 5.84 -14.42 -15.27
C ALA A 77 4.38 -14.62 -15.67
N LEU A 78 3.57 -13.56 -15.66
CA LEU A 78 2.19 -13.62 -16.17
C LEU A 78 2.14 -13.98 -17.66
N THR A 79 3.07 -13.47 -18.46
CA THR A 79 3.12 -13.72 -19.91
C THR A 79 3.59 -15.14 -20.24
N LEU A 80 4.54 -15.67 -19.47
CA LEU A 80 5.13 -16.99 -19.68
C LEU A 80 4.42 -18.13 -18.93
N LYS A 81 3.57 -17.81 -17.94
CA LYS A 81 2.78 -18.78 -17.17
C LYS A 81 2.03 -19.81 -18.03
N PRO A 82 1.41 -19.44 -19.18
CA PRO A 82 0.74 -20.42 -20.04
C PRO A 82 1.69 -21.45 -20.68
N TYR A 83 2.99 -21.15 -20.76
CA TYR A 83 4.00 -21.98 -21.42
C TYR A 83 4.87 -22.77 -20.43
N ILE A 84 5.14 -22.20 -19.26
CA ILE A 84 6.00 -22.81 -18.22
C ILE A 84 5.33 -22.65 -16.86
N GLY A 85 4.68 -23.70 -16.37
CA GLY A 85 3.94 -23.68 -15.09
C GLY A 85 4.79 -23.29 -13.88
N ALA A 86 6.09 -23.63 -13.88
CA ALA A 86 7.03 -23.30 -12.80
C ALA A 86 7.18 -21.79 -12.57
N ILE A 87 6.95 -20.96 -13.60
CA ILE A 87 7.08 -19.50 -13.51
C ILE A 87 5.92 -18.87 -12.72
N ASN A 88 4.82 -19.60 -12.50
CA ASN A 88 3.71 -19.16 -11.64
C ASN A 88 4.16 -18.84 -10.20
N VAL A 89 5.26 -19.45 -9.74
CA VAL A 89 5.85 -19.21 -8.42
C VAL A 89 6.17 -17.71 -8.20
N PHE A 90 6.54 -16.97 -9.25
CA PHE A 90 6.82 -15.54 -9.16
C PHE A 90 5.57 -14.65 -9.05
N THR A 91 4.36 -15.22 -9.07
CA THR A 91 3.11 -14.47 -8.89
C THR A 91 2.69 -14.37 -7.42
N TYR A 92 3.17 -15.27 -6.55
CA TYR A 92 2.84 -15.29 -5.13
C TYR A 92 3.52 -14.14 -4.37
N HIS A 93 2.77 -13.48 -3.49
CA HIS A 93 3.27 -12.33 -2.70
C HIS A 93 4.47 -12.71 -1.82
N THR A 94 4.45 -13.90 -1.21
CA THR A 94 5.52 -14.40 -0.33
C THR A 94 6.83 -14.64 -1.09
N VAL A 95 6.74 -15.27 -2.27
CA VAL A 95 7.90 -15.50 -3.14
C VAL A 95 8.47 -14.18 -3.60
N ARG A 96 7.62 -13.25 -4.06
CA ARG A 96 8.05 -11.93 -4.50
C ARG A 96 8.73 -11.15 -3.39
N ALA A 97 8.15 -11.14 -2.18
CA ALA A 97 8.75 -10.50 -1.02
C ALA A 97 10.11 -11.12 -0.66
N GLY A 98 10.22 -12.46 -0.63
CA GLY A 98 11.48 -13.15 -0.39
C GLY A 98 12.54 -12.84 -1.43
N GLY A 99 12.17 -12.90 -2.72
CA GLY A 99 13.03 -12.52 -3.84
C GLY A 99 13.51 -11.07 -3.72
N ALA A 100 12.60 -10.15 -3.37
CA ALA A 100 12.89 -8.74 -3.24
C ALA A 100 13.80 -8.41 -2.04
N ALA A 101 13.67 -9.16 -0.93
CA ALA A 101 14.61 -9.09 0.19
C ALA A 101 16.00 -9.58 -0.22
N ILE A 102 16.08 -10.74 -0.88
CA ILE A 102 17.37 -11.30 -1.33
C ILE A 102 18.04 -10.36 -2.32
N THR A 103 17.35 -9.86 -3.34
CA THR A 103 17.94 -8.93 -4.31
C THR A 103 18.28 -7.58 -3.69
N GLY A 104 17.48 -7.09 -2.73
CA GLY A 104 17.80 -5.88 -1.98
C GLY A 104 19.11 -6.02 -1.18
N PHE A 105 19.29 -7.16 -0.52
CA PHE A 105 20.53 -7.50 0.19
C PHE A 105 21.72 -7.62 -0.75
N LEU A 106 21.57 -8.39 -1.84
CA LEU A 106 22.64 -8.63 -2.81
C LEU A 106 23.06 -7.36 -3.55
N PHE A 107 22.12 -6.50 -3.95
CA PHE A 107 22.46 -5.21 -4.57
C PHE A 107 23.21 -4.31 -3.60
N CYS A 108 22.83 -4.31 -2.33
CA CYS A 108 23.54 -3.53 -1.32
C CYS A 108 24.98 -4.03 -1.13
N LEU A 109 25.20 -5.35 -1.08
CA LEU A 109 26.54 -5.95 -1.01
C LEU A 109 27.37 -5.71 -2.27
N LEU A 110 26.76 -5.85 -3.46
CA LEU A 110 27.46 -5.73 -4.74
C LEU A 110 27.90 -4.29 -5.02
N PHE A 111 27.00 -3.33 -4.80
CA PHE A 111 27.28 -1.91 -5.06
C PHE A 111 27.95 -1.21 -3.88
N GLY A 112 27.85 -1.76 -2.67
CA GLY A 112 28.39 -1.17 -1.45
C GLY A 112 29.88 -0.80 -1.55
N PRO A 113 30.79 -1.70 -1.91
CA PRO A 113 32.22 -1.39 -2.02
C PRO A 113 32.53 -0.28 -3.03
N ALA A 114 31.76 -0.16 -4.12
CA ALA A 114 31.93 0.92 -5.09
C ALA A 114 31.46 2.27 -4.51
N ILE A 115 30.30 2.27 -3.84
CA ILE A 115 29.72 3.48 -3.22
C ILE A 115 30.59 3.95 -2.05
N ILE A 116 31.06 3.04 -1.19
CA ILE A 116 31.95 3.36 -0.06
C ILE A 116 33.25 4.00 -0.57
N ARG A 117 33.86 3.45 -1.64
CA ARG A 117 35.06 4.04 -2.26
C ARG A 117 34.78 5.44 -2.78
N ALA A 118 33.72 5.63 -3.54
CA ALA A 118 33.33 6.95 -4.05
C ALA A 118 33.11 7.95 -2.91
N LEU A 119 32.37 7.58 -1.86
CA LEU A 119 32.12 8.45 -0.70
C LEU A 119 33.40 8.74 0.09
N ARG A 120 34.33 7.79 0.18
CA ARG A 120 35.63 7.98 0.84
C ARG A 120 36.48 8.98 0.06
N GLU A 121 36.51 8.91 -1.27
CA GLU A 121 37.17 9.91 -2.12
C GLU A 121 36.58 11.32 -1.91
N PHE A 122 35.25 11.43 -1.80
CA PHE A 122 34.60 12.69 -1.45
C PHE A 122 34.95 13.20 -0.03
N LYS A 123 35.19 12.29 0.93
CA LYS A 123 35.44 12.65 2.33
C LYS A 123 36.92 12.99 2.64
N VAL A 124 37.88 12.38 1.93
CA VAL A 124 39.33 12.62 2.14
C VAL A 124 39.75 14.08 1.87
N GLY A 125 38.92 14.89 1.21
CA GLY A 125 39.13 16.34 1.05
C GLY A 125 38.90 17.21 2.30
N GLN A 126 38.63 16.62 3.47
CA GLN A 126 38.33 17.33 4.72
C GLN A 126 39.46 17.22 5.75
N ILE A 127 40.05 18.35 6.12
CA ILE A 127 40.91 18.49 7.30
C ILE A 127 39.98 18.59 8.52
N ILE A 128 40.00 17.60 9.40
CA ILE A 128 39.21 17.59 10.64
C ILE A 128 39.75 18.68 11.56
N LYS A 129 38.98 19.76 11.78
CA LYS A 129 39.26 20.71 12.86
C LYS A 129 38.51 20.29 14.11
N GLU A 130 39.21 20.34 15.24
CA GLU A 130 38.70 20.05 16.58
C GLU A 130 37.66 21.12 16.97
N ASP A 131 36.39 20.75 17.17
CA ASP A 131 35.41 21.71 17.68
C ASP A 131 34.37 21.15 18.69
N HIS A 132 34.30 21.89 19.80
CA HIS A 132 33.22 22.29 20.71
C HIS A 132 32.57 21.40 21.80
N VAL A 133 32.76 20.08 21.88
CA VAL A 133 32.34 19.32 23.10
C VAL A 133 33.35 18.24 23.45
N ALA A 134 34.14 18.45 24.50
CA ALA A 134 35.24 17.56 24.90
C ALA A 134 34.78 16.12 25.18
N ASP A 135 33.61 15.94 25.79
CA ASP A 135 33.10 14.62 26.19
C ASP A 135 32.63 13.78 24.99
N LEU A 136 31.91 14.37 24.03
CA LEU A 136 31.45 13.67 22.82
C LEU A 136 32.62 13.39 21.86
N HIS A 137 33.58 14.32 21.80
CA HIS A 137 34.77 14.14 20.97
C HIS A 137 35.67 13.02 21.48
N ALA A 138 35.76 12.81 22.80
CA ALA A 138 36.48 11.69 23.39
C ALA A 138 35.86 10.34 23.02
N LEU A 139 34.52 10.24 23.00
CA LEU A 139 33.77 9.04 22.59
C LEU A 139 33.93 8.72 21.09
N HIS A 140 34.04 9.72 20.22
CA HIS A 140 34.11 9.54 18.76
C HIS A 140 35.53 9.58 18.16
N LYS A 141 36.58 9.68 18.99
CA LYS A 141 37.98 9.80 18.52
C LYS A 141 38.46 8.61 17.67
N GLY A 142 37.89 7.42 17.87
CA GLY A 142 38.18 6.22 17.07
C GLY A 142 37.44 6.14 15.72
N LYS A 143 36.52 7.06 15.43
CA LYS A 143 35.62 7.04 14.25
C LYS A 143 36.07 7.98 13.11
N ALA A 144 37.29 8.52 13.21
CA ALA A 144 37.85 9.42 12.20
C ALA A 144 38.16 8.67 10.88
N GLY A 145 37.49 9.03 9.79
CA GLY A 145 37.76 8.51 8.43
C GLY A 145 36.61 7.75 7.77
N THR A 146 35.60 7.30 8.52
CA THR A 146 34.45 6.53 7.99
C THR A 146 33.49 7.43 7.19
N PRO A 147 33.22 7.20 5.88
CA PRO A 147 32.30 8.03 5.09
C PRO A 147 30.88 8.08 5.66
N THR A 148 30.18 9.21 5.45
CA THR A 148 28.73 9.36 5.73
C THR A 148 27.93 9.29 4.42
N MET A 149 26.59 9.34 4.49
CA MET A 149 25.64 9.18 3.37
C MET A 149 25.38 7.73 2.92
N GLY A 150 25.63 6.75 3.79
CA GLY A 150 25.36 5.34 3.51
C GLY A 150 23.90 5.02 3.19
N GLY A 151 22.97 5.88 3.60
CA GLY A 151 21.57 5.80 3.17
C GLY A 151 21.36 5.75 1.66
N ALA A 152 22.27 6.31 0.86
CA ALA A 152 22.21 6.21 -0.60
C ALA A 152 22.27 4.75 -1.08
N MET A 153 23.02 3.87 -0.39
CA MET A 153 23.07 2.44 -0.69
C MET A 153 21.72 1.76 -0.47
N ILE A 154 21.03 2.11 0.63
CA ILE A 154 19.70 1.58 0.95
C ILE A 154 18.70 2.02 -0.13
N LEU A 155 18.69 3.31 -0.48
CA LEU A 155 17.78 3.87 -1.48
C LEU A 155 17.99 3.26 -2.86
N LEU A 156 19.24 3.16 -3.33
CA LEU A 156 19.55 2.59 -4.64
C LEU A 156 19.18 1.11 -4.70
N SER A 157 19.59 0.33 -3.70
CA SER A 157 19.28 -1.11 -3.65
C SER A 157 17.78 -1.36 -3.59
N THR A 158 17.06 -0.49 -2.87
CA THR A 158 15.60 -0.56 -2.78
C THR A 158 14.93 -0.27 -4.11
N ALA A 159 15.34 0.79 -4.80
CA ALA A 159 14.81 1.15 -6.11
C ALA A 159 15.04 0.01 -7.13
N LEU A 160 16.26 -0.51 -7.23
CA LEU A 160 16.60 -1.59 -8.16
C LEU A 160 15.82 -2.87 -7.87
N SER A 161 15.69 -3.25 -6.59
CA SER A 161 14.93 -4.45 -6.21
C SER A 161 13.43 -4.30 -6.46
N LEU A 162 12.85 -3.12 -6.21
CA LEU A 162 11.44 -2.85 -6.49
C LEU A 162 11.13 -2.85 -7.99
N LEU A 163 12.05 -2.40 -8.85
CA LEU A 163 11.89 -2.52 -10.30
C LEU A 163 11.81 -3.99 -10.77
N LEU A 164 12.43 -4.92 -10.05
CA LEU A 164 12.35 -6.35 -10.38
C LEU A 164 11.07 -7.00 -9.86
N TRP A 165 10.68 -6.68 -8.61
CA TRP A 165 9.71 -7.47 -7.86
C TRP A 165 8.40 -6.75 -7.55
N GLY A 166 8.37 -5.43 -7.51
CA GLY A 166 7.19 -4.64 -7.15
C GLY A 166 6.16 -4.55 -8.28
N ARG A 167 4.87 -4.43 -7.94
CA ARG A 167 3.83 -4.08 -8.92
C ARG A 167 3.73 -2.57 -9.02
N LEU A 168 4.35 -1.98 -10.03
CA LEU A 168 4.32 -0.52 -10.25
C LEU A 168 2.94 0.04 -10.63
N ASN A 169 1.91 -0.78 -10.77
CA ASN A 169 0.54 -0.29 -10.91
C ASN A 169 -0.13 -0.03 -9.55
N ASN A 170 0.50 -0.44 -8.44
CA ASN A 170 -0.06 -0.27 -7.11
C ASN A 170 0.21 1.14 -6.56
N ARG A 171 -0.86 1.81 -6.14
CA ARG A 171 -0.82 3.18 -5.62
C ARG A 171 -0.08 3.25 -4.29
N LEU A 172 -0.35 2.35 -3.34
CA LEU A 172 0.26 2.42 -2.00
C LEU A 172 1.78 2.21 -2.07
N LEU A 173 2.26 1.37 -2.98
CA LEU A 173 3.68 1.22 -3.25
C LEU A 173 4.32 2.56 -3.63
N TRP A 174 3.72 3.29 -4.57
CA TRP A 174 4.24 4.60 -4.99
C TRP A 174 4.17 5.65 -3.88
N LEU A 175 3.13 5.64 -3.04
CA LEU A 175 3.06 6.54 -1.88
C LEU A 175 4.20 6.26 -0.89
N ALA A 176 4.47 4.98 -0.61
CA ALA A 176 5.58 4.60 0.28
C ALA A 176 6.95 4.97 -0.31
N VAL A 177 7.16 4.70 -1.61
CA VAL A 177 8.38 5.10 -2.33
C VAL A 177 8.53 6.62 -2.38
N MET A 178 7.45 7.37 -2.60
CA MET A 178 7.47 8.83 -2.60
C MET A 178 7.95 9.37 -1.25
N VAL A 179 7.39 8.88 -0.13
CA VAL A 179 7.83 9.32 1.21
C VAL A 179 9.29 8.96 1.46
N LEU A 180 9.70 7.72 1.11
CA LEU A 180 11.08 7.25 1.23
C LEU A 180 12.05 8.18 0.48
N LEU A 181 11.73 8.51 -0.78
CA LEU A 181 12.58 9.34 -1.64
C LEU A 181 12.58 10.81 -1.21
N LEU A 182 11.43 11.38 -0.82
CA LEU A 182 11.36 12.78 -0.39
C LEU A 182 12.16 13.00 0.91
N LEU A 183 12.01 12.14 1.91
CA LEU A 183 12.80 12.28 3.14
C LEU A 183 14.27 11.88 2.93
N GLY A 184 14.53 10.91 2.05
CA GLY A 184 15.89 10.59 1.61
C GLY A 184 16.57 11.77 0.92
N ALA A 185 15.85 12.53 0.10
CA ALA A 185 16.35 13.73 -0.53
C ALA A 185 16.62 14.85 0.48
N VAL A 186 15.72 15.08 1.44
CA VAL A 186 15.97 16.04 2.54
C VAL A 186 17.25 15.69 3.30
N GLY A 187 17.43 14.40 3.63
CA GLY A 187 18.63 13.92 4.31
C GLY A 187 19.89 14.01 3.47
N PHE A 188 19.79 13.67 2.18
CA PHE A 188 20.89 13.78 1.22
C PHE A 188 21.35 15.22 1.04
N ILE A 189 20.41 16.17 0.92
CA ILE A 189 20.75 17.59 0.81
C ILE A 189 21.44 18.07 2.09
N ASP A 190 20.94 17.67 3.26
CA ASP A 190 21.55 18.01 4.54
C ASP A 190 22.99 17.48 4.65
N ASP A 191 23.18 16.17 4.42
CA ASP A 191 24.50 15.54 4.45
C ASP A 191 25.44 16.16 3.40
N TYR A 192 24.96 16.45 2.20
CA TYR A 192 25.76 17.06 1.13
C TYR A 192 26.20 18.47 1.50
N ILE A 193 25.33 19.27 2.14
CA ILE A 193 25.68 20.61 2.60
C ILE A 193 26.71 20.54 3.74
N LYS A 194 26.54 19.62 4.71
CA LYS A 194 27.54 19.36 5.76
C LYS A 194 28.90 19.05 5.15
N LEU A 195 28.94 18.22 4.11
CA LEU A 195 30.18 17.86 3.41
C LEU A 195 30.78 19.05 2.64
N LYS A 196 29.97 19.82 1.90
CA LYS A 196 30.42 20.93 1.05
C LYS A 196 30.91 22.13 1.86
N ARG A 197 30.22 22.48 2.95
CA ARG A 197 30.54 23.68 3.76
C ARG A 197 31.70 23.47 4.73
N LYS A 198 32.18 22.23 4.91
CA LYS A 198 33.23 21.87 5.89
C LYS A 198 32.93 22.38 7.31
N HIS A 199 31.65 22.52 7.63
CA HIS A 199 31.13 22.90 8.93
C HIS A 199 30.11 21.85 9.36
N ASN A 200 29.95 21.64 10.66
CA ASN A 200 28.95 20.73 11.21
C ASN A 200 27.51 21.21 10.99
N ASP A 201 27.34 22.45 10.53
CA ASP A 201 26.04 23.05 10.24
C ASP A 201 25.52 22.62 8.86
N GLY A 202 24.59 21.67 8.87
CA GLY A 202 23.84 21.21 7.69
C GLY A 202 22.76 22.18 7.24
N LEU A 203 21.61 21.63 6.84
CA LEU A 203 20.38 22.41 6.66
C LEU A 203 20.05 23.12 7.97
N SER A 204 19.47 24.31 7.87
CA SER A 204 18.84 24.90 9.05
C SER A 204 17.75 23.96 9.55
N ALA A 205 17.58 23.87 10.87
CA ALA A 205 16.53 23.04 11.46
C ALA A 205 15.16 23.34 10.83
N ARG A 206 14.86 24.64 10.58
CA ARG A 206 13.63 25.08 9.92
C ARG A 206 13.47 24.49 8.51
N ALA A 207 14.53 24.45 7.70
CA ALA A 207 14.47 23.87 6.37
C ALA A 207 14.28 22.35 6.40
N LYS A 208 14.94 21.65 7.34
CA LYS A 208 14.80 20.20 7.53
C LYS A 208 13.37 19.84 7.93
N PHE A 209 12.82 20.55 8.93
CA PHE A 209 11.41 20.42 9.32
C PHE A 209 10.45 20.79 8.18
N ALA A 210 10.73 21.83 7.40
CA ALA A 210 9.88 22.22 6.28
C ALA A 210 9.77 21.09 5.23
N GLY A 211 10.87 20.40 4.90
CA GLY A 211 10.85 19.25 3.99
C GLY A 211 10.04 18.06 4.53
N GLN A 212 10.15 17.77 5.83
CA GLN A 212 9.37 16.72 6.49
C GLN A 212 7.87 17.07 6.55
N ILE A 213 7.54 18.31 6.91
CA ILE A 213 6.16 18.82 6.95
C ILE A 213 5.55 18.80 5.56
N LEU A 214 6.29 19.25 4.53
CA LEU A 214 5.84 19.21 3.15
C LEU A 214 5.54 17.77 2.71
N THR A 215 6.41 16.82 3.05
CA THR A 215 6.19 15.39 2.74
C THR A 215 4.91 14.87 3.40
N GLY A 216 4.71 15.17 4.69
CA GLY A 216 3.49 14.80 5.40
C GLY A 216 2.23 15.50 4.87
N LEU A 217 2.34 16.77 4.46
CA LEU A 217 1.25 17.53 3.87
C LEU A 217 0.82 16.94 2.52
N LEU A 218 1.78 16.64 1.64
CA LEU A 218 1.51 16.01 0.34
C LEU A 218 0.81 14.66 0.50
N LEU A 219 1.33 13.80 1.39
CA LEU A 219 0.70 12.52 1.69
C LEU A 219 -0.70 12.72 2.29
N GLY A 220 -0.84 13.55 3.32
CA GLY A 220 -2.11 13.77 4.02
C GLY A 220 -3.20 14.33 3.10
N LEU A 221 -2.88 15.32 2.26
CA LEU A 221 -3.81 15.89 1.28
C LEU A 221 -4.21 14.85 0.23
N TYR A 222 -3.26 14.06 -0.26
CA TYR A 222 -3.56 12.96 -1.17
C TYR A 222 -4.55 11.97 -0.56
N LEU A 223 -4.36 11.61 0.71
CA LEU A 223 -5.19 10.66 1.45
C LEU A 223 -6.61 11.16 1.76
N ILE A 224 -6.83 12.48 1.81
CA ILE A 224 -8.19 13.06 1.90
C ILE A 224 -8.96 12.76 0.61
N GLY A 225 -8.35 13.00 -0.55
CA GLY A 225 -9.02 12.81 -1.85
C GLY A 225 -9.02 11.36 -2.33
N ASN A 226 -8.10 10.53 -1.82
CA ASN A 226 -7.88 9.16 -2.29
C ASN A 226 -7.83 8.21 -1.07
N PRO A 227 -8.97 7.61 -0.71
CA PRO A 227 -9.02 6.78 0.49
C PRO A 227 -8.17 5.50 0.33
N ILE A 228 -7.36 5.20 1.36
CA ILE A 228 -6.50 3.99 1.43
C ILE A 228 -7.37 2.73 1.45
N THR A 229 -8.40 2.79 2.29
CA THR A 229 -9.45 1.79 2.39
C THR A 229 -10.54 2.22 1.43
N VAL A 230 -10.94 1.34 0.52
CA VAL A 230 -12.25 1.53 -0.09
C VAL A 230 -13.26 1.45 1.06
N SER A 231 -14.04 2.51 1.33
CA SER A 231 -15.24 2.42 2.20
C SER A 231 -15.95 1.12 1.81
N ALA A 232 -16.24 0.21 2.75
CA ALA A 232 -16.58 -1.18 2.45
C ALA A 232 -17.45 -1.28 1.18
N THR A 233 -16.81 -1.57 0.04
CA THR A 233 -17.43 -1.50 -1.28
C THR A 233 -17.93 -2.87 -1.69
N TYR A 234 -17.28 -3.89 -1.14
CA TYR A 234 -17.68 -5.28 -1.22
C TYR A 234 -18.16 -5.73 0.15
N LEU A 235 -19.06 -6.69 0.12
CA LEU A 235 -19.55 -7.45 1.24
C LEU A 235 -18.57 -8.57 1.61
N TYR A 236 -18.16 -8.58 2.86
CA TYR A 236 -17.33 -9.63 3.46
C TYR A 236 -18.14 -10.45 4.47
N PRO A 237 -17.65 -11.65 4.86
CA PRO A 237 -18.32 -12.46 5.87
C PRO A 237 -18.49 -11.77 7.22
N ARG A 238 -17.61 -10.80 7.55
CA ARG A 238 -17.74 -9.98 8.76
C ARG A 238 -18.82 -8.92 8.68
N ASP A 239 -19.25 -8.56 7.47
CA ASP A 239 -20.30 -7.58 7.27
C ASP A 239 -21.68 -8.23 7.40
N VAL A 240 -21.75 -9.56 7.55
CA VAL A 240 -23.00 -10.28 7.80
C VAL A 240 -23.14 -10.46 9.31
N THR A 241 -24.11 -9.76 9.90
CA THR A 241 -24.42 -9.82 11.33
C THR A 241 -25.14 -11.11 11.69
N ASP A 242 -26.04 -11.56 10.81
CA ASP A 242 -26.84 -12.76 11.01
C ASP A 242 -27.02 -13.50 9.68
N TRP A 243 -26.36 -14.66 9.57
CA TRP A 243 -26.44 -15.53 8.40
C TRP A 243 -27.81 -16.16 8.20
N GLN A 244 -28.55 -16.40 9.29
CA GLN A 244 -29.89 -16.96 9.24
C GLN A 244 -30.88 -15.90 8.77
N ALA A 245 -30.78 -14.67 9.28
CA ALA A 245 -31.55 -13.53 8.78
C ALA A 245 -31.26 -13.28 7.28
N LEU A 246 -29.99 -13.31 6.87
CA LEU A 246 -29.60 -13.14 5.48
C LEU A 246 -30.24 -14.19 4.57
N SER A 247 -30.14 -15.45 4.97
CA SER A 247 -30.71 -16.59 4.24
C SER A 247 -32.22 -16.48 4.12
N LYS A 248 -32.89 -16.17 5.22
CA LYS A 248 -34.35 -16.02 5.28
C LYS A 248 -34.83 -14.87 4.39
N ALA A 249 -34.19 -13.70 4.47
CA ALA A 249 -34.54 -12.54 3.65
C ALA A 249 -34.41 -12.85 2.15
N PHE A 250 -33.32 -13.48 1.72
CA PHE A 250 -33.13 -13.88 0.32
C PHE A 250 -34.15 -14.92 -0.14
N LEU A 251 -34.32 -16.00 0.61
CA LEU A 251 -35.26 -17.07 0.23
C LEU A 251 -36.69 -16.55 0.15
N THR A 252 -37.08 -15.63 1.04
CA THR A 252 -38.40 -14.98 1.02
C THR A 252 -38.56 -14.10 -0.22
N ALA A 253 -37.55 -13.30 -0.56
CA ALA A 253 -37.55 -12.43 -1.74
C ALA A 253 -37.58 -13.21 -3.07
N ILE A 254 -36.98 -14.40 -3.10
CA ILE A 254 -37.02 -15.31 -4.26
C ILE A 254 -38.43 -15.89 -4.45
N GLN A 255 -39.10 -16.26 -3.35
CA GLN A 255 -40.41 -16.93 -3.37
C GLN A 255 -41.59 -15.98 -3.54
N SER A 256 -41.48 -14.73 -3.08
CA SER A 256 -42.54 -13.71 -3.23
C SER A 256 -42.51 -13.08 -4.62
N ASP A 257 -43.68 -12.84 -5.22
CA ASP A 257 -43.79 -12.07 -6.47
C ASP A 257 -43.80 -10.56 -6.24
N ASP A 258 -43.87 -10.10 -4.99
CA ASP A 258 -43.93 -8.69 -4.67
C ASP A 258 -42.61 -7.97 -4.96
N PRO A 259 -42.65 -6.77 -5.55
CA PRO A 259 -41.46 -5.96 -5.80
C PRO A 259 -40.88 -5.50 -4.46
N SER A 260 -39.70 -6.01 -4.12
CA SER A 260 -38.96 -5.62 -2.90
C SER A 260 -37.48 -5.36 -3.22
N PRO A 261 -36.80 -4.52 -2.40
CA PRO A 261 -35.36 -4.29 -2.48
C PRO A 261 -34.52 -5.58 -2.57
N ALA A 262 -34.80 -6.56 -1.71
CA ALA A 262 -34.11 -7.85 -1.70
C ALA A 262 -34.35 -8.66 -2.99
N ARG A 263 -35.57 -8.62 -3.55
CA ARG A 263 -35.90 -9.28 -4.82
C ARG A 263 -35.20 -8.60 -6.00
N ALA A 264 -35.14 -7.27 -5.99
CA ALA A 264 -34.42 -6.51 -7.01
C ALA A 264 -32.92 -6.84 -7.01
N ILE A 265 -32.29 -6.98 -5.83
CA ILE A 265 -30.89 -7.43 -5.72
C ILE A 265 -30.71 -8.79 -6.38
N TRP A 266 -31.58 -9.77 -6.08
CA TRP A 266 -31.51 -11.10 -6.69
C TRP A 266 -31.72 -11.06 -8.22
N LEU A 267 -32.66 -10.25 -8.71
CA LEU A 267 -32.91 -10.08 -10.15
C LEU A 267 -31.77 -9.39 -10.90
N HIS A 268 -30.91 -8.63 -10.22
CA HIS A 268 -29.72 -8.05 -10.84
C HIS A 268 -28.52 -9.01 -10.84
N MET A 269 -28.58 -10.12 -10.11
CA MET A 269 -27.51 -11.12 -10.18
C MET A 269 -27.44 -11.76 -11.58
N PRO A 270 -26.22 -12.05 -12.10
CA PRO A 270 -26.03 -12.90 -13.27
C PRO A 270 -26.77 -14.23 -13.14
N LEU A 271 -27.25 -14.79 -14.26
CA LEU A 271 -28.09 -16.00 -14.26
C LEU A 271 -27.40 -17.21 -13.59
N ASP A 272 -26.09 -17.37 -13.83
CA ASP A 272 -25.26 -18.40 -13.22
C ASP A 272 -25.07 -18.20 -11.71
N ALA A 273 -25.01 -16.94 -11.26
CA ALA A 273 -24.93 -16.59 -9.84
C ALA A 273 -26.26 -16.85 -9.12
N ARG A 274 -27.43 -16.61 -9.75
CA ARG A 274 -28.75 -16.80 -9.12
C ARG A 274 -29.00 -18.23 -8.66
N GLN A 275 -28.67 -19.21 -9.49
CA GLN A 275 -28.88 -20.63 -9.13
C GLN A 275 -28.00 -21.04 -7.95
N LYS A 276 -26.73 -20.61 -7.98
CA LYS A 276 -25.78 -20.88 -6.89
C LYS A 276 -26.18 -20.18 -5.60
N THR A 277 -26.68 -18.95 -5.66
CA THR A 277 -27.12 -18.22 -4.46
C THR A 277 -28.37 -18.80 -3.83
N VAL A 278 -29.31 -19.34 -4.62
CA VAL A 278 -30.49 -20.04 -4.08
C VAL A 278 -30.06 -21.24 -3.24
N GLU A 279 -29.18 -22.07 -3.79
CA GLU A 279 -28.67 -23.26 -3.08
C GLU A 279 -27.82 -22.86 -1.87
N ALA A 280 -26.94 -21.88 -2.05
CA ALA A 280 -26.12 -21.35 -0.98
C ALA A 280 -26.95 -20.75 0.16
N ALA A 281 -28.03 -20.01 -0.13
CA ALA A 281 -28.91 -19.43 0.88
C ALA A 281 -29.59 -20.49 1.74
N ARG A 282 -29.87 -21.69 1.23
CA ARG A 282 -30.43 -22.80 2.03
C ARG A 282 -29.46 -23.32 3.08
N HIS A 283 -28.16 -23.20 2.84
CA HIS A 283 -27.11 -23.79 3.66
C HIS A 283 -26.17 -22.77 4.31
N ALA A 284 -26.39 -21.46 4.13
CA ALA A 284 -25.46 -20.44 4.61
C ALA A 284 -25.39 -20.37 6.14
N ALA A 285 -26.44 -20.79 6.85
CA ALA A 285 -26.42 -20.90 8.31
C ALA A 285 -25.34 -21.90 8.77
N ASP A 286 -25.16 -23.03 8.05
CA ASP A 286 -24.38 -24.17 8.53
C ASP A 286 -23.07 -24.43 7.76
N SER A 287 -22.92 -23.87 6.55
CA SER A 287 -21.81 -24.17 5.65
C SER A 287 -20.96 -22.93 5.31
N PRO A 288 -19.67 -22.89 5.67
CA PRO A 288 -18.74 -21.83 5.26
C PRO A 288 -18.54 -21.73 3.74
N VAL A 289 -18.79 -22.82 3.00
CA VAL A 289 -18.77 -22.80 1.52
C VAL A 289 -20.00 -22.05 1.01
N ALA A 290 -21.18 -22.39 1.52
CA ALA A 290 -22.43 -21.74 1.16
C ALA A 290 -22.41 -20.23 1.51
N ARG A 291 -21.87 -19.86 2.68
CA ARG A 291 -21.66 -18.45 3.06
C ARG A 291 -20.86 -17.66 2.01
N ARG A 292 -19.79 -18.26 1.49
CA ARG A 292 -18.94 -17.63 0.47
C ARG A 292 -19.67 -17.48 -0.87
N GLU A 293 -20.37 -18.51 -1.31
CA GLU A 293 -21.15 -18.49 -2.57
C GLU A 293 -22.28 -17.44 -2.50
N LEU A 294 -23.00 -17.38 -1.38
CA LEU A 294 -24.06 -16.39 -1.16
C LEU A 294 -23.50 -14.95 -1.22
N LEU A 295 -22.38 -14.71 -0.54
CA LEU A 295 -21.68 -13.42 -0.61
C LEU A 295 -21.11 -13.10 -1.99
N GLN A 296 -20.61 -14.09 -2.72
CA GLN A 296 -20.13 -13.87 -4.09
C GLN A 296 -21.27 -13.40 -4.99
N GLY A 297 -22.46 -14.00 -4.87
CA GLY A 297 -23.63 -13.53 -5.61
C GLY A 297 -24.05 -12.12 -5.20
N LEU A 298 -24.06 -11.79 -3.91
CA LEU A 298 -24.28 -10.42 -3.43
C LEU A 298 -23.26 -9.43 -4.01
N ASN A 299 -21.98 -9.77 -3.96
CA ASN A 299 -20.90 -8.98 -4.52
C ASN A 299 -20.94 -8.88 -6.06
N SER A 300 -21.61 -9.80 -6.76
CA SER A 300 -21.76 -9.74 -8.22
C SER A 300 -22.71 -8.63 -8.69
N VAL A 301 -23.55 -8.14 -7.78
CA VAL A 301 -24.46 -7.01 -8.02
C VAL A 301 -23.73 -5.69 -7.81
N LEU A 302 -22.76 -5.66 -6.90
CA LEU A 302 -21.92 -4.50 -6.63
C LEU A 302 -21.09 -4.18 -7.88
N SER A 303 -21.31 -2.99 -8.48
CA SER A 303 -20.75 -2.46 -9.75
C SER A 303 -21.69 -2.50 -10.96
N GLN A 304 -22.92 -2.96 -10.80
CA GLN A 304 -23.94 -2.85 -11.84
C GLN A 304 -24.63 -1.49 -11.72
N ARG A 305 -24.44 -0.59 -12.69
CA ARG A 305 -25.00 0.79 -12.75
C ARG A 305 -26.55 0.86 -12.84
N ARG A 306 -27.29 0.04 -12.11
CA ARG A 306 -28.74 -0.18 -12.30
C ARG A 306 -29.52 -0.60 -11.03
N LEU A 307 -28.88 -0.77 -9.88
CA LEU A 307 -29.60 -1.30 -8.71
C LEU A 307 -30.62 -0.31 -8.12
N TYR A 308 -30.32 0.99 -8.14
CA TYR A 308 -31.18 2.01 -7.54
C TYR A 308 -32.46 2.22 -8.33
N ASP A 309 -33.60 2.03 -7.67
CA ASP A 309 -34.93 2.41 -8.13
C ASP A 309 -35.64 3.19 -7.01
N PRO A 310 -36.01 4.47 -7.23
CA PRO A 310 -36.72 5.29 -6.24
C PRO A 310 -38.03 4.68 -5.74
N HIS A 311 -38.69 3.83 -6.53
CA HIS A 311 -39.92 3.16 -6.10
C HIS A 311 -39.66 2.03 -5.10
N LEU A 312 -38.48 1.41 -5.17
CA LEU A 312 -38.08 0.33 -4.28
C LEU A 312 -37.32 0.84 -3.04
N TRP A 313 -36.53 1.90 -3.21
CA TRP A 313 -35.77 2.55 -2.13
C TRP A 313 -36.24 4.00 -1.94
N PRO A 314 -37.32 4.21 -1.14
CA PRO A 314 -37.75 5.56 -0.80
C PRO A 314 -36.68 6.26 0.05
N ASP A 315 -36.65 7.59 0.04
CA ASP A 315 -35.62 8.40 0.70
C ASP A 315 -35.49 8.10 2.21
N GLU A 316 -36.59 7.76 2.88
CA GLU A 316 -36.65 7.41 4.30
C GLU A 316 -35.83 6.15 4.65
N MET A 317 -35.65 5.25 3.68
CA MET A 317 -34.88 4.01 3.82
C MET A 317 -33.38 4.23 3.56
N LEU A 318 -33.01 5.33 2.91
CA LEU A 318 -31.64 5.61 2.50
C LEU A 318 -30.84 6.30 3.61
N THR A 319 -29.57 5.93 3.72
CA THR A 319 -28.62 6.69 4.54
C THR A 319 -28.37 8.07 3.91
N PRO A 320 -27.94 9.08 4.69
CA PRO A 320 -27.61 10.40 4.14
C PRO A 320 -26.56 10.35 3.01
N GLU A 321 -25.61 9.42 3.08
CA GLU A 321 -24.63 9.19 2.01
C GLU A 321 -25.30 8.63 0.74
N ALA A 322 -26.19 7.65 0.89
CA ALA A 322 -26.91 7.07 -0.23
C ALA A 322 -27.83 8.09 -0.93
N GLN A 323 -28.52 8.94 -0.16
CA GLN A 323 -29.35 10.03 -0.70
C GLN A 323 -28.50 11.00 -1.53
N ALA A 324 -27.33 11.43 -1.01
CA ALA A 324 -26.44 12.36 -1.71
C ALA A 324 -25.88 11.77 -3.02
N LEU A 325 -25.60 10.47 -3.06
CA LEU A 325 -25.14 9.77 -4.26
C LEU A 325 -26.28 9.53 -5.27
N ALA A 326 -27.46 9.13 -4.79
CA ALA A 326 -28.65 8.89 -5.60
C ALA A 326 -29.19 10.17 -6.27
N ALA A 327 -29.07 11.33 -5.63
CA ALA A 327 -29.49 12.62 -6.18
C ALA A 327 -28.61 13.11 -7.35
N ARG A 328 -27.42 12.54 -7.55
CA ARG A 328 -26.51 12.90 -8.65
C ARG A 328 -26.88 12.15 -9.93
N ASN A 329 -26.53 12.71 -11.08
CA ASN A 329 -26.75 12.05 -12.36
C ASN A 329 -25.96 10.72 -12.43
N PRO A 330 -26.62 9.56 -12.63
CA PRO A 330 -25.97 8.24 -12.65
C PRO A 330 -24.84 8.11 -13.68
N GLN A 331 -24.87 8.87 -14.77
CA GLN A 331 -23.80 8.86 -15.78
C GLN A 331 -22.53 9.59 -15.32
N THR A 332 -22.63 10.46 -14.31
CA THR A 332 -21.52 11.27 -13.78
C THR A 332 -20.83 10.63 -12.58
N LEU A 333 -21.41 9.56 -12.02
CA LEU A 333 -20.80 8.81 -10.92
C LEU A 333 -19.61 7.99 -11.42
N SER A 334 -18.51 8.04 -10.66
CA SER A 334 -17.37 7.14 -10.84
C SER A 334 -17.77 5.70 -10.46
N ASP A 335 -17.02 4.71 -10.96
CA ASP A 335 -17.33 3.29 -10.68
C ASP A 335 -17.28 2.96 -9.17
N LEU A 336 -16.43 3.65 -8.41
CA LEU A 336 -16.35 3.54 -6.95
C LEU A 336 -17.60 4.10 -6.27
N GLU A 337 -18.11 5.25 -6.74
CA GLU A 337 -19.32 5.85 -6.20
C GLU A 337 -20.56 5.02 -6.52
N VAL A 338 -20.64 4.42 -7.72
CA VAL A 338 -21.69 3.46 -8.08
C VAL A 338 -21.65 2.27 -7.14
N THR A 339 -20.48 1.65 -6.99
CA THR A 339 -20.35 0.46 -6.14
C THR A 339 -20.61 0.79 -4.66
N ARG A 340 -20.29 2.01 -4.22
CA ARG A 340 -20.62 2.51 -2.88
C ARG A 340 -22.12 2.69 -2.71
N LEU A 341 -22.82 3.28 -3.68
CA LEU A 341 -24.26 3.40 -3.65
C LEU A 341 -24.91 2.01 -3.60
N ASP A 342 -24.53 1.08 -4.49
CA ASP A 342 -25.07 -0.28 -4.50
C ASP A 342 -24.84 -1.00 -3.16
N ARG A 343 -23.67 -0.84 -2.54
CA ARG A 343 -23.40 -1.37 -1.20
C ARG A 343 -24.42 -0.84 -0.18
N LEU A 344 -24.62 0.47 -0.14
CA LEU A 344 -25.52 1.11 0.82
C LEU A 344 -26.98 0.66 0.58
N LEU A 345 -27.39 0.47 -0.67
CA LEU A 345 -28.70 -0.08 -1.01
C LEU A 345 -28.88 -1.52 -0.51
N ILE A 346 -27.82 -2.35 -0.61
CA ILE A 346 -27.86 -3.71 -0.06
C ILE A 346 -27.93 -3.69 1.47
N GLU A 347 -27.25 -2.78 2.16
CA GLU A 347 -27.32 -2.63 3.62
C GLU A 347 -28.71 -2.24 4.08
N THR A 348 -29.33 -1.26 3.40
CA THR A 348 -30.67 -0.81 3.75
C THR A 348 -31.73 -1.85 3.41
N ALA A 349 -31.53 -2.65 2.35
CA ALA A 349 -32.42 -3.75 1.98
C ALA A 349 -32.36 -4.93 2.95
N LEU A 350 -31.26 -5.11 3.68
CA LEU A 350 -30.99 -6.26 4.52
C LEU A 350 -30.46 -5.84 5.91
N PRO A 351 -31.18 -4.97 6.66
CA PRO A 351 -30.62 -4.29 7.83
C PRO A 351 -30.41 -5.22 9.04
N GLU A 352 -31.18 -6.31 9.14
CA GLU A 352 -31.00 -7.32 10.20
C GLU A 352 -29.83 -8.28 9.91
N ALA A 353 -29.48 -8.41 8.64
CA ALA A 353 -28.55 -9.41 8.13
C ALA A 353 -27.17 -8.83 7.81
N ILE A 354 -27.09 -7.56 7.47
CA ILE A 354 -25.89 -6.90 6.98
C ILE A 354 -25.58 -5.69 7.85
N ALA A 355 -24.39 -5.68 8.45
CA ALA A 355 -23.88 -4.55 9.20
C ALA A 355 -23.82 -3.30 8.30
N PRO A 356 -24.23 -2.13 8.81
CA PRO A 356 -24.05 -0.88 8.10
C PRO A 356 -22.55 -0.61 7.92
N SER A 357 -22.17 -0.19 6.73
CA SER A 357 -20.79 0.21 6.46
C SER A 357 -20.53 1.56 7.08
N VAL A 358 -19.47 1.64 7.89
CA VAL A 358 -19.02 2.92 8.44
C VAL A 358 -18.42 3.76 7.30
N PRO A 359 -19.02 4.92 6.95
CA PRO A 359 -18.44 5.78 5.93
C PRO A 359 -17.12 6.38 6.42
N ASN A 360 -16.26 6.73 5.47
CA ASN A 360 -15.10 7.60 5.69
C ASN A 360 -14.04 7.03 6.66
N LEU A 361 -13.73 5.73 6.57
CA LEU A 361 -12.65 5.11 7.35
C LEU A 361 -11.25 5.70 7.07
N HIS A 362 -11.08 6.39 5.93
CA HIS A 362 -9.78 6.90 5.49
C HIS A 362 -9.23 8.04 6.38
N THR A 363 -10.08 8.91 6.92
CA THR A 363 -9.70 9.98 7.87
C THR A 363 -9.93 9.62 9.35
N LYS A 364 -10.31 8.37 9.61
CA LYS A 364 -10.56 7.83 10.94
C LYS A 364 -9.31 7.10 11.45
N VAL A 365 -9.02 7.25 12.74
CA VAL A 365 -7.94 6.52 13.42
C VAL A 365 -8.56 5.45 14.31
N GLY A 366 -8.24 4.19 14.06
CA GLY A 366 -8.77 3.07 14.85
C GLY A 366 -8.02 2.92 16.17
N ILE A 367 -8.74 2.81 17.29
CA ILE A 367 -8.15 2.67 18.62
C ILE A 367 -7.71 1.20 18.83
N PRO A 368 -6.43 0.91 19.13
CA PRO A 368 -6.01 -0.43 19.52
C PRO A 368 -6.75 -0.89 20.77
N GLY A 369 -7.18 -2.14 20.82
CA GLY A 369 -7.87 -2.71 21.99
C GLY A 369 -9.39 -2.54 22.02
N PHE A 370 -9.99 -1.82 21.07
CA PHE A 370 -11.44 -1.63 20.99
C PHE A 370 -11.95 -1.93 19.58
N LYS A 371 -12.96 -2.80 19.48
CA LYS A 371 -13.69 -3.06 18.23
C LYS A 371 -14.50 -1.84 17.81
N ASP A 372 -14.44 -1.53 16.52
CA ASP A 372 -15.27 -0.51 15.86
C ASP A 372 -15.20 0.92 16.45
N THR A 373 -14.23 1.18 17.32
CA THR A 373 -13.99 2.51 17.88
C THR A 373 -12.98 3.26 17.02
N TYR A 374 -13.48 4.29 16.35
CA TYR A 374 -12.71 5.15 15.46
C TYR A 374 -12.80 6.60 15.92
N ILE A 375 -11.66 7.29 15.92
CA ILE A 375 -11.59 8.74 16.14
C ILE A 375 -11.68 9.43 14.77
N PRO A 376 -12.79 10.13 14.44
CA PRO A 376 -12.93 10.84 13.18
C PRO A 376 -12.14 12.14 13.22
N LEU A 377 -10.99 12.20 12.54
CA LEU A 377 -10.18 13.42 12.47
C LEU A 377 -10.60 14.33 11.31
N GLY A 378 -11.25 13.79 10.27
CA GLY A 378 -11.64 14.57 9.09
C GLY A 378 -10.42 15.29 8.48
N PRO A 379 -10.50 16.60 8.19
CA PRO A 379 -9.36 17.36 7.68
C PRO A 379 -8.14 17.39 8.62
N PHE A 380 -8.32 17.26 9.94
CA PHE A 380 -7.21 17.21 10.91
C PHE A 380 -6.35 15.94 10.75
N TYR A 381 -6.81 14.95 9.98
CA TYR A 381 -6.00 13.79 9.62
C TYR A 381 -4.69 14.20 8.91
N VAL A 382 -4.68 15.31 8.15
CA VAL A 382 -3.45 15.84 7.52
C VAL A 382 -2.43 16.25 8.57
N LEU A 383 -2.86 16.95 9.62
CA LEU A 383 -1.99 17.34 10.71
C LEU A 383 -1.44 16.11 11.45
N PHE A 384 -2.28 15.08 11.62
CA PHE A 384 -1.87 13.82 12.22
C PHE A 384 -0.81 13.08 11.38
N VAL A 385 -0.98 13.03 10.05
CA VAL A 385 0.02 12.47 9.12
C VAL A 385 1.33 13.25 9.18
N ILE A 386 1.28 14.59 9.18
CA ILE A 386 2.47 15.44 9.34
C ILE A 386 3.17 15.12 10.65
N LEU A 387 2.44 15.04 11.76
CA LEU A 387 2.98 14.73 13.08
C LEU A 387 3.71 13.38 13.08
N ILE A 388 3.10 12.32 12.52
CA ILE A 388 3.71 11.00 12.45
C ILE A 388 5.00 11.03 11.63
N ILE A 389 4.97 11.61 10.43
CA ILE A 389 6.13 11.66 9.52
C ILE A 389 7.30 12.40 10.19
N VAL A 390 7.04 13.57 10.77
CA VAL A 390 8.05 14.39 11.45
C VAL A 390 8.56 13.66 12.71
N ALA A 391 7.68 13.11 13.53
CA ALA A 391 8.07 12.46 14.78
C ALA A 391 8.96 11.24 14.52
N VAL A 392 8.53 10.33 13.64
CA VAL A 392 9.25 9.07 13.38
C VAL A 392 10.57 9.33 12.65
N SER A 393 10.59 10.20 11.63
CA SER A 393 11.83 10.51 10.90
C SER A 393 12.91 11.14 11.78
N ASN A 394 12.53 12.06 12.68
CA ASN A 394 13.48 12.62 13.65
C ASN A 394 13.86 11.62 14.75
N ALA A 395 12.94 10.76 15.20
CA ALA A 395 13.26 9.74 16.20
C ALA A 395 14.31 8.73 15.68
N VAL A 396 14.19 8.29 14.42
CA VAL A 396 15.23 7.46 13.77
C VAL A 396 16.55 8.23 13.63
N ASN A 397 16.50 9.50 13.21
CA ASN A 397 17.70 10.34 13.10
C ASN A 397 18.42 10.53 14.43
N LEU A 398 17.70 10.76 15.53
CA LEU A 398 18.28 10.85 16.87
C LEU A 398 18.90 9.54 17.36
N THR A 399 18.48 8.40 16.81
CA THR A 399 18.97 7.07 17.20
C THR A 399 20.21 6.64 16.39
N ASP A 400 20.55 7.35 15.31
CA ASP A 400 21.71 7.10 14.44
C ASP A 400 23.02 7.66 15.04
N GLY A 401 23.28 7.32 16.31
CA GLY A 401 24.47 7.74 17.06
C GLY A 401 25.52 6.63 17.27
N LEU A 402 25.12 5.35 17.12
CA LEU A 402 25.97 4.18 17.29
C LEU A 402 25.92 3.25 16.08
N ASP A 403 27.04 2.56 15.85
CA ASP A 403 27.25 1.58 14.80
C ASP A 403 26.17 0.49 14.85
N GLY A 404 25.41 0.35 13.76
CA GLY A 404 24.33 -0.63 13.63
C GLY A 404 23.05 -0.31 14.42
N LEU A 405 23.02 0.69 15.30
CA LEU A 405 21.87 0.93 16.18
C LEU A 405 20.61 1.32 15.40
N ALA A 406 20.64 2.43 14.65
CA ALA A 406 19.49 2.90 13.89
C ALA A 406 19.10 1.94 12.75
N ALA A 407 20.08 1.38 12.04
CA ALA A 407 19.81 0.45 10.94
C ALA A 407 19.14 -0.85 11.43
N GLY A 408 19.67 -1.50 12.46
CA GLY A 408 19.10 -2.74 12.99
C GLY A 408 17.72 -2.57 13.62
N THR A 409 17.53 -1.47 14.35
CA THR A 409 16.23 -1.15 14.95
C THR A 409 15.20 -0.80 13.88
N SER A 410 15.60 -0.10 12.81
CA SER A 410 14.72 0.17 11.66
C SER A 410 14.32 -1.12 10.95
N VAL A 411 15.26 -2.05 10.72
CA VAL A 411 15.00 -3.35 10.10
C VAL A 411 13.94 -4.14 10.89
N ILE A 412 14.01 -4.14 12.22
CA ILE A 412 13.01 -4.79 13.09
C ILE A 412 11.62 -4.14 12.92
N SER A 413 11.54 -2.80 12.97
CA SER A 413 10.27 -2.08 12.77
C SER A 413 9.68 -2.31 11.37
N ILE A 414 10.52 -2.30 10.33
CA ILE A 414 10.12 -2.53 8.93
C ILE A 414 9.62 -3.95 8.74
N LEU A 415 10.31 -4.96 9.28
CA LEU A 415 9.86 -6.35 9.25
C LEU A 415 8.49 -6.51 9.92
N THR A 416 8.30 -5.84 11.06
CA THR A 416 7.03 -5.84 11.79
C THR A 416 5.90 -5.26 10.94
N TYR A 417 6.12 -4.07 10.36
CA TYR A 417 5.14 -3.46 9.46
C TYR A 417 4.94 -4.21 8.15
N ALA A 418 5.95 -4.93 7.65
CA ALA A 418 5.79 -5.82 6.51
C ALA A 418 4.86 -7.00 6.86
N GLY A 419 5.02 -7.59 8.05
CA GLY A 419 4.11 -8.60 8.58
C GLY A 419 2.68 -8.08 8.75
N ILE A 420 2.53 -6.86 9.30
CA ILE A 420 1.23 -6.17 9.40
C ILE A 420 0.63 -5.95 8.01
N ALA A 421 1.42 -5.45 7.05
CA ALA A 421 0.99 -5.23 5.67
C ALA A 421 0.46 -6.52 5.02
N TYR A 422 1.15 -7.64 5.24
CA TYR A 422 0.70 -8.95 4.79
C TYR A 422 -0.65 -9.34 5.42
N VAL A 423 -0.79 -9.18 6.74
CA VAL A 423 -2.02 -9.46 7.48
C VAL A 423 -3.20 -8.61 7.00
N VAL A 424 -3.04 -7.28 6.91
CA VAL A 424 -4.13 -6.38 6.52
C VAL A 424 -4.48 -6.51 5.04
N SER A 425 -3.56 -7.00 4.21
CA SER A 425 -3.81 -7.27 2.79
C SER A 425 -4.59 -8.55 2.49
N ARG A 426 -4.82 -9.37 3.52
CA ARG A 426 -5.51 -10.66 3.41
C ARG A 426 -6.87 -10.62 4.09
N ALA A 427 -7.93 -10.93 3.33
CA ALA A 427 -9.30 -10.83 3.82
C ALA A 427 -9.55 -11.77 5.02
N ASP A 428 -9.05 -12.99 4.96
CA ASP A 428 -9.17 -14.01 6.02
C ASP A 428 -8.48 -13.59 7.32
N TRP A 429 -7.24 -13.10 7.23
CA TRP A 429 -6.49 -12.63 8.40
C TRP A 429 -7.00 -11.32 8.97
N SER A 430 -7.33 -10.36 8.10
CA SER A 430 -7.91 -9.08 8.54
C SER A 430 -9.23 -9.27 9.29
N GLN A 431 -10.03 -10.25 8.86
CA GLN A 431 -11.25 -10.65 9.55
C GLN A 431 -10.94 -11.35 10.89
N TYR A 432 -10.05 -12.34 10.89
CA TYR A 432 -9.71 -13.08 12.11
C TYR A 432 -9.17 -12.19 13.23
N LEU A 433 -8.39 -11.16 12.87
CA LEU A 433 -7.76 -10.23 13.82
C LEU A 433 -8.57 -8.94 14.04
N PHE A 434 -9.73 -8.78 13.41
CA PHE A 434 -10.54 -7.55 13.48
C PHE A 434 -9.72 -6.28 13.13
N VAL A 435 -8.86 -6.39 12.12
CA VAL A 435 -8.07 -5.27 11.61
C VAL A 435 -8.61 -4.79 10.27
N THR A 436 -8.39 -3.52 9.99
CA THR A 436 -8.81 -2.87 8.74
C THR A 436 -8.23 -3.60 7.54
N TYR A 437 -9.10 -4.05 6.62
CA TYR A 437 -8.68 -4.72 5.41
C TYR A 437 -8.19 -3.71 4.36
N VAL A 438 -6.95 -3.86 3.89
CA VAL A 438 -6.30 -2.99 2.91
C VAL A 438 -5.67 -3.86 1.81
N PRO A 439 -6.41 -4.26 0.76
CA PRO A 439 -5.92 -5.19 -0.27
C PRO A 439 -4.60 -4.75 -0.94
N GLU A 440 -4.50 -3.44 -1.22
CA GLU A 440 -3.33 -2.86 -1.87
C GLU A 440 -2.07 -2.92 -0.99
N ALA A 441 -2.19 -3.14 0.33
CA ALA A 441 -1.06 -3.27 1.25
C ALA A 441 -0.20 -4.52 0.97
N SER A 442 -0.67 -5.45 0.12
CA SER A 442 0.14 -6.60 -0.32
C SER A 442 1.45 -6.19 -1.01
N GLU A 443 1.49 -5.01 -1.63
CA GLU A 443 2.72 -4.45 -2.21
C GLU A 443 3.58 -3.70 -1.18
N LEU A 444 2.98 -3.25 -0.07
CA LEU A 444 3.74 -2.73 1.08
C LEU A 444 4.49 -3.85 1.80
N PHE A 445 4.00 -5.09 1.76
CA PHE A 445 4.75 -6.26 2.22
C PHE A 445 6.02 -6.48 1.38
N VAL A 446 5.93 -6.38 0.05
CA VAL A 446 7.10 -6.45 -0.84
C VAL A 446 8.05 -5.29 -0.60
N PHE A 447 7.53 -4.07 -0.47
CA PHE A 447 8.32 -2.87 -0.11
C PHE A 447 9.09 -3.04 1.19
N GLY A 448 8.43 -3.49 2.26
CA GLY A 448 9.08 -3.77 3.54
C GLY A 448 10.12 -4.88 3.45
N ALA A 449 9.87 -5.93 2.65
CA ALA A 449 10.83 -7.00 2.44
C ALA A 449 12.10 -6.52 1.69
N VAL A 450 11.96 -5.62 0.71
CA VAL A 450 13.12 -4.98 0.05
C VAL A 450 13.93 -4.16 1.05
N LEU A 451 13.27 -3.34 1.87
CA LEU A 451 13.94 -2.52 2.88
C LEU A 451 14.61 -3.35 3.97
N LEU A 452 14.01 -4.48 4.35
CA LEU A 452 14.65 -5.49 5.21
C LEU A 452 15.96 -5.98 4.56
N GLY A 453 15.90 -6.40 3.29
CA GLY A 453 17.09 -6.86 2.56
C GLY A 453 18.18 -5.81 2.43
N ALA A 454 17.83 -4.61 1.96
CA ALA A 454 18.75 -3.50 1.81
C ALA A 454 19.31 -3.02 3.16
N GLY A 455 18.50 -3.02 4.22
CA GLY A 455 18.92 -2.69 5.58
C GLY A 455 19.89 -3.71 6.18
N LEU A 456 19.65 -5.02 5.97
CA LEU A 456 20.60 -6.08 6.35
C LEU A 456 21.90 -5.99 5.54
N GLY A 457 21.83 -5.65 4.26
CA GLY A 457 23.01 -5.44 3.43
C GLY A 457 23.81 -4.20 3.84
N PHE A 458 23.13 -3.15 4.28
CA PHE A 458 23.77 -1.97 4.86
C PHE A 458 24.43 -2.29 6.21
N LEU A 459 23.76 -3.04 7.08
CA LEU A 459 24.30 -3.51 8.35
C LEU A 459 25.58 -4.33 8.19
N TRP A 460 25.75 -5.03 7.07
CA TRP A 460 27.01 -5.74 6.77
C TRP A 460 28.24 -4.80 6.83
N PHE A 461 28.09 -3.55 6.37
CA PHE A 461 29.16 -2.55 6.37
C PHE A 461 29.09 -1.57 7.55
N ASN A 462 27.94 -1.48 8.21
CA ASN A 462 27.68 -0.52 9.29
C ASN A 462 27.79 -1.15 10.70
N ALA A 463 27.75 -2.48 10.82
CA ALA A 463 27.97 -3.16 12.09
C ALA A 463 29.37 -2.81 12.64
N HIS A 464 29.47 -2.75 13.97
CA HIS A 464 30.69 -2.31 14.63
C HIS A 464 31.88 -3.25 14.33
N PRO A 465 33.06 -2.72 13.93
CA PRO A 465 33.36 -1.31 13.64
C PRO A 465 32.87 -0.86 12.25
N ALA A 466 32.17 0.28 12.17
CA ALA A 466 31.52 0.73 10.94
C ALA A 466 32.49 1.19 9.83
N GLU A 467 32.28 0.66 8.61
CA GLU A 467 32.96 1.10 7.38
C GLU A 467 32.23 2.27 6.67
N ILE A 468 30.96 2.48 7.01
CA ILE A 468 30.13 3.58 6.51
C ILE A 468 29.06 3.98 7.53
N PHE A 469 28.79 5.28 7.65
CA PHE A 469 27.69 5.83 8.45
C PHE A 469 26.44 6.09 7.61
N MET A 470 25.27 5.88 8.21
CA MET A 470 23.98 5.99 7.55
C MET A 470 23.71 7.43 7.09
N GLY A 471 23.98 8.40 7.96
CA GLY A 471 23.75 9.81 7.70
C GLY A 471 22.27 10.19 7.71
N ASP A 472 21.98 11.48 7.53
CA ASP A 472 20.61 11.98 7.49
C ASP A 472 19.84 11.40 6.30
N THR A 473 20.54 11.09 5.21
CA THR A 473 19.99 10.41 4.01
C THR A 473 19.26 9.12 4.38
N GLY A 474 19.89 8.26 5.19
CA GLY A 474 19.34 6.96 5.55
C GLY A 474 18.37 7.03 6.71
N SER A 475 18.70 7.79 7.75
CA SER A 475 17.87 7.85 8.95
C SER A 475 16.51 8.51 8.69
N LEU A 476 16.47 9.61 7.94
CA LEU A 476 15.19 10.25 7.58
C LEU A 476 14.36 9.39 6.63
N SER A 477 15.00 8.75 5.63
CA SER A 477 14.27 7.89 4.68
C SER A 477 13.69 6.65 5.35
N LEU A 478 14.45 5.94 6.20
CA LEU A 478 13.95 4.78 6.94
C LEU A 478 12.84 5.16 7.92
N GLY A 479 12.99 6.28 8.66
CA GLY A 479 11.91 6.78 9.51
C GLY A 479 10.67 7.18 8.72
N GLY A 480 10.84 7.75 7.53
CA GLY A 480 9.77 8.01 6.58
C GLY A 480 9.06 6.74 6.11
N ALA A 481 9.82 5.69 5.81
CA ALA A 481 9.27 4.40 5.38
C ALA A 481 8.44 3.74 6.50
N ILE A 482 8.94 3.74 7.74
CA ILE A 482 8.21 3.23 8.91
C ILE A 482 6.90 4.01 9.11
N ALA A 483 6.97 5.34 9.07
CA ALA A 483 5.79 6.21 9.16
C ALA A 483 4.79 5.96 8.02
N ALA A 484 5.27 5.87 6.77
CA ALA A 484 4.42 5.59 5.62
C ALA A 484 3.74 4.22 5.74
N MET A 485 4.46 3.17 6.14
CA MET A 485 3.85 1.86 6.32
C MET A 485 2.79 1.87 7.43
N ALA A 486 3.02 2.57 8.55
CA ALA A 486 2.03 2.71 9.61
C ALA A 486 0.74 3.38 9.13
N ILE A 487 0.87 4.49 8.39
CA ILE A 487 -0.25 5.26 7.84
C ILE A 487 -0.99 4.45 6.76
N LEU A 488 -0.26 3.89 5.81
CA LEU A 488 -0.82 3.18 4.66
C LEU A 488 -1.41 1.80 5.01
N THR A 489 -1.03 1.21 6.15
CA THR A 489 -1.66 0.00 6.69
C THR A 489 -2.80 0.29 7.66
N LYS A 490 -3.10 1.57 7.95
CA LYS A 490 -4.09 2.00 8.96
C LYS A 490 -3.81 1.42 10.35
N GLN A 491 -2.52 1.32 10.69
CA GLN A 491 -2.03 0.88 12.00
C GLN A 491 -1.10 1.94 12.61
N GLU A 492 -1.59 3.19 12.64
CA GLU A 492 -0.86 4.37 13.12
C GLU A 492 -0.57 4.28 14.62
N LEU A 493 -1.57 3.87 15.41
CA LEU A 493 -1.45 3.81 16.88
C LEU A 493 -0.65 2.59 17.38
N LEU A 494 -0.16 1.73 16.50
CA LEU A 494 0.84 0.70 16.86
C LEU A 494 2.28 1.25 16.84
N LEU A 495 2.52 2.45 16.28
CA LEU A 495 3.86 3.05 16.21
C LEU A 495 4.59 3.10 17.56
N PRO A 496 3.95 3.45 18.70
CA PRO A 496 4.63 3.46 19.99
C PRO A 496 5.18 2.10 20.42
N LEU A 497 4.65 1.00 19.88
CA LEU A 497 5.21 -0.35 20.08
C LEU A 497 6.20 -0.69 18.97
N VAL A 498 5.78 -0.61 17.70
CA VAL A 498 6.61 -1.04 16.55
C VAL A 498 7.90 -0.21 16.42
N ALA A 499 7.82 1.09 16.68
CA ALA A 499 8.94 2.04 16.71
C ALA A 499 9.26 2.46 18.15
N GLY A 500 8.92 1.64 19.15
CA GLY A 500 8.97 2.05 20.55
C GLY A 500 10.36 2.39 21.06
N LEU A 501 11.42 1.74 20.57
CA LEU A 501 12.78 2.15 20.90
C LEU A 501 13.10 3.56 20.40
N PHE A 502 12.74 3.89 19.16
CA PHE A 502 12.89 5.25 18.61
C PHE A 502 12.10 6.26 19.44
N ALA A 503 10.88 5.89 19.87
CA ALA A 503 10.07 6.73 20.74
C ALA A 503 10.74 6.96 22.11
N LEU A 504 11.36 5.95 22.71
CA LEU A 504 12.12 6.08 23.97
C LEU A 504 13.35 6.98 23.81
N GLU A 505 14.09 6.83 22.72
CA GLU A 505 15.24 7.68 22.38
C GLU A 505 14.82 9.14 22.23
N ALA A 506 13.79 9.41 21.42
CA ALA A 506 13.25 10.75 21.22
C ALA A 506 12.68 11.35 22.53
N ALA A 507 11.95 10.55 23.31
CA ALA A 507 11.40 10.98 24.60
C ALA A 507 12.51 11.38 25.58
N SER A 508 13.63 10.67 25.60
CA SER A 508 14.76 11.01 26.46
C SER A 508 15.34 12.39 26.14
N VAL A 509 15.44 12.74 24.85
CA VAL A 509 15.89 14.07 24.40
C VAL A 509 14.89 15.14 24.83
N VAL A 510 13.59 14.91 24.62
CA VAL A 510 12.55 15.86 25.04
C VAL A 510 12.57 16.08 26.55
N ILE A 511 12.63 15.02 27.35
CA ILE A 511 12.70 15.08 28.82
C ILE A 511 13.96 15.81 29.26
N GLN A 512 15.11 15.49 28.68
CA GLN A 512 16.39 16.12 29.02
C GLN A 512 16.37 17.63 28.74
N VAL A 513 15.91 18.03 27.55
CA VAL A 513 15.84 19.45 27.15
C VAL A 513 14.83 20.20 28.01
N ALA A 514 13.66 19.61 28.27
CA ALA A 514 12.64 20.21 29.12
C ALA A 514 13.16 20.40 30.56
N SER A 515 13.76 19.37 31.16
CA SER A 515 14.35 19.45 32.50
C SER A 515 15.44 20.51 32.58
N TYR A 516 16.34 20.56 31.60
CA TYR A 516 17.43 21.54 31.62
C TYR A 516 16.91 22.98 31.47
N LYS A 517 15.90 23.21 30.62
CA LYS A 517 15.28 24.53 30.46
C LYS A 517 14.46 24.97 31.67
N LEU A 518 13.78 24.05 32.34
CA LEU A 518 12.88 24.37 33.46
C LEU A 518 13.59 24.39 34.82
N THR A 519 14.58 23.53 35.02
CA THR A 519 15.21 23.32 36.34
C THR A 519 16.72 23.56 36.34
N GLY A 520 17.35 23.72 35.17
CA GLY A 520 18.82 23.76 35.03
C GLY A 520 19.52 22.42 35.27
N LYS A 521 18.78 21.35 35.58
CA LYS A 521 19.32 20.04 35.93
C LYS A 521 19.11 19.03 34.80
N ARG A 522 20.13 18.20 34.57
CA ARG A 522 20.09 17.05 33.65
C ARG A 522 19.41 15.85 34.33
N VAL A 523 18.59 15.11 33.59
CA VAL A 523 17.95 13.86 34.06
C VAL A 523 18.83 12.66 33.75
N PHE A 524 19.25 12.56 32.49
CA PHE A 524 20.21 11.58 31.99
C PHE A 524 21.62 12.18 31.97
N ARG A 525 22.65 11.32 32.04
CA ARG A 525 24.06 11.76 31.92
C ARG A 525 24.30 12.50 30.60
N MET A 526 23.73 11.96 29.52
CA MET A 526 23.65 12.55 28.20
C MET A 526 22.35 12.07 27.54
N ALA A 527 21.78 12.86 26.64
CA ALA A 527 20.69 12.42 25.78
C ALA A 527 21.21 12.44 24.32
N PRO A 528 20.83 11.47 23.47
CA PRO A 528 19.82 10.41 23.69
C PRO A 528 20.25 9.26 24.63
N LEU A 529 19.38 8.27 24.87
CA LEU A 529 19.57 7.19 25.86
C LEU A 529 20.82 6.36 25.60
N HIS A 530 21.16 6.06 24.35
CA HIS A 530 22.34 5.24 24.06
C HIS A 530 23.62 5.86 24.64
N HIS A 531 23.82 7.18 24.53
CA HIS A 531 24.96 7.88 25.14
C HIS A 531 24.91 7.89 26.68
N HIS A 532 23.71 7.90 27.28
CA HIS A 532 23.58 7.71 28.72
C HIS A 532 24.18 6.37 29.16
N PHE A 533 23.91 5.29 28.44
CA PHE A 533 24.46 3.96 28.74
C PHE A 533 25.96 3.85 28.44
N GLU A 534 26.47 4.51 27.40
CA GLU A 534 27.92 4.60 27.16
C GLU A 534 28.65 5.28 28.32
N LEU A 535 28.12 6.40 28.81
CA LEU A 535 28.65 7.09 30.00
C LEU A 535 28.43 6.32 31.31
N MET A 536 27.67 5.23 31.29
CA MET A 536 27.60 4.25 32.39
C MET A 536 28.66 3.14 32.27
N GLY A 537 29.51 3.19 31.24
CA GLY A 537 30.57 2.21 30.99
C GLY A 537 30.13 1.02 30.16
N TRP A 538 28.99 1.08 29.46
CA TRP A 538 28.62 0.04 28.50
C TRP A 538 29.37 0.27 27.20
N SER A 539 29.94 -0.79 26.62
CA SER A 539 30.52 -0.74 25.29
C SER A 539 29.43 -0.49 24.23
N GLU A 540 29.77 0.22 23.16
CA GLU A 540 28.89 0.52 22.03
C GLU A 540 28.12 -0.72 21.54
N THR A 541 28.82 -1.82 21.23
CA THR A 541 28.19 -3.09 20.80
C THR A 541 27.18 -3.63 21.82
N LYS A 542 27.45 -3.44 23.13
CA LYS A 542 26.55 -3.92 24.20
C LYS A 542 25.27 -3.08 24.23
N VAL A 543 25.37 -1.76 24.03
CA VAL A 543 24.21 -0.87 23.90
C VAL A 543 23.40 -1.27 22.68
N THR A 544 24.02 -1.36 21.50
CA THR A 544 23.36 -1.74 20.24
C THR A 544 22.60 -3.07 20.36
N MET A 545 23.25 -4.13 20.83
CA MET A 545 22.61 -5.45 20.96
C MET A 545 21.45 -5.46 21.95
N ARG A 546 21.57 -4.77 23.09
CA ARG A 546 20.47 -4.67 24.07
C ARG A 546 19.29 -3.89 23.53
N PHE A 547 19.56 -2.83 22.78
CA PHE A 547 18.53 -2.00 22.17
C PHE A 547 17.80 -2.78 21.06
N TRP A 548 18.50 -3.62 20.31
CA TRP A 548 17.88 -4.56 19.37
C TRP A 548 16.97 -5.57 20.07
N ILE A 549 17.40 -6.13 21.22
CA ILE A 549 16.55 -7.03 22.01
C ILE A 549 15.27 -6.31 22.44
N ILE A 550 15.36 -5.07 22.94
CA ILE A 550 14.19 -4.27 23.33
C ILE A 550 13.29 -4.00 22.12
N ALA A 551 13.85 -3.58 20.98
CA ALA A 551 13.09 -3.35 19.76
C ALA A 551 12.36 -4.60 19.28
N LEU A 552 13.01 -5.77 19.35
CA LEU A 552 12.41 -7.06 19.00
C LEU A 552 11.25 -7.43 19.94
N LEU A 553 11.43 -7.25 21.26
CA LEU A 553 10.36 -7.52 22.24
C LEU A 553 9.15 -6.61 22.00
N LEU A 554 9.37 -5.31 21.76
CA LEU A 554 8.29 -4.37 21.47
C LEU A 554 7.58 -4.68 20.14
N ALA A 555 8.33 -5.11 19.12
CA ALA A 555 7.78 -5.61 17.87
C ALA A 555 6.87 -6.84 18.08
N LEU A 556 7.31 -7.82 18.87
CA LEU A 556 6.50 -8.99 19.22
C LEU A 556 5.24 -8.60 20.00
N MET A 557 5.35 -7.69 20.97
CA MET A 557 4.21 -7.15 21.70
C MET A 557 3.19 -6.46 20.77
N SER A 558 3.65 -5.79 19.71
CA SER A 558 2.76 -5.15 18.75
C SER A 558 1.86 -6.15 18.01
N PHE A 559 2.34 -7.35 17.70
CA PHE A 559 1.53 -8.41 17.10
C PHE A 559 0.47 -8.93 18.07
N SER A 560 0.80 -9.06 19.36
CA SER A 560 -0.18 -9.39 20.40
C SER A 560 -1.26 -8.31 20.52
N ALA A 561 -0.89 -7.04 20.39
CA ALA A 561 -1.81 -5.92 20.42
C ALA A 561 -2.80 -5.90 19.23
N LEU A 562 -2.47 -6.52 18.09
CA LEU A 562 -3.43 -6.67 16.97
C LEU A 562 -4.66 -7.49 17.37
N LYS A 563 -4.48 -8.53 18.20
CA LYS A 563 -5.55 -9.45 18.59
C LYS A 563 -6.37 -8.96 19.78
N LEU A 564 -5.84 -8.03 20.58
CA LEU A 564 -6.54 -7.46 21.73
C LEU A 564 -7.70 -6.53 21.35
N ARG A 565 -8.02 -6.39 20.06
CA ARG A 565 -9.17 -5.62 19.57
C ARG A 565 -10.50 -6.31 19.83
#